data_AF-A0A0Q8ZN48-F1
#
_entry.id   AF-A0A0Q8ZN48-F1
#
_cell.length_a   1.000
_cell.length_b   1.000
_cell.length_c   1.000
_cell.angle_alpha   90.00
_cell.angle_beta   90.00
_cell.angle_gamma   90.00
#
_symmetry.space_group_name_H-M   'P 1'
#
loop_
_entity.id
_entity.type
_entity.pdbx_description
1 polymer ?
#
loop_
_entity_poly.entity_id
_entity_poly.type
_entity_poly.pdbx_seq_one_letter_code
_entity_poly.pdbx_strand_id
1 'polypeptide(L)'
;MSAADIDTAFTEAIAGWDDKIQCDLAKALGRPCKRAATWLVRQHGCADFLMCTQHYNAHFLRLAEESLAAHGSARCRFCKRKFAAVGAIFTAVRL
;
A
#
# COMPACT_ATOMS: atom_id res chain seq x y z
N MET A 1 -27.04 13.20 6.59
CA MET A 1 -26.13 13.31 7.74
C MET A 1 -26.66 14.39 8.65
N SER A 2 -27.04 14.00 9.86
CA SER A 2 -27.44 14.91 10.93
C SER A 2 -26.22 15.60 11.55
N ALA A 3 -26.42 16.67 12.33
CA ALA A 3 -25.34 17.27 13.11
C ALA A 3 -24.74 16.28 14.13
N ALA A 4 -25.56 15.40 14.70
CA ALA A 4 -25.10 14.35 15.62
C ALA A 4 -24.21 13.31 14.91
N ASP A 5 -24.44 13.04 13.62
CA ASP A 5 -23.60 12.14 12.83
C ASP A 5 -22.20 12.75 12.62
N ILE A 6 -22.12 14.08 12.44
CA ILE A 6 -20.87 14.81 12.25
C ILE A 6 -20.05 14.81 13.54
N ASP A 7 -20.67 15.14 14.68
CA ASP A 7 -19.99 15.16 15.98
C ASP A 7 -19.45 13.79 16.39
N THR A 8 -20.19 12.72 16.06
CA THR A 8 -19.76 11.35 16.30
C THR A 8 -18.54 11.01 15.46
N ALA A 9 -18.60 11.24 14.14
CA ALA A 9 -17.48 10.97 13.24
C ALA A 9 -16.23 11.80 13.58
N PHE A 10 -16.42 13.06 13.99
CA PHE A 10 -15.32 13.92 14.43
C PHE A 10 -14.67 13.38 15.71
N THR A 11 -15.48 12.99 16.70
CA THR A 11 -14.99 12.44 17.96
C THR A 11 -14.22 11.14 17.74
N GLU A 12 -14.72 10.25 16.87
CA GLU A 12 -14.04 9.01 16.50
C GLU A 12 -12.71 9.28 15.78
N ALA A 13 -12.66 10.28 14.89
CA ALA A 13 -11.42 10.67 14.20
C ALA A 13 -10.35 11.21 15.16
N ILE A 14 -10.75 12.01 16.15
CA ILE A 14 -9.83 12.54 17.18
C ILE A 14 -9.39 11.43 18.13
N ALA A 15 -10.27 10.49 18.50
CA ALA A 15 -9.93 9.38 19.40
C ALA A 15 -8.82 8.49 18.84
N GLY A 16 -8.73 8.34 17.52
CA GLY A 16 -7.68 7.59 16.82
C GLY A 16 -6.53 8.45 16.29
N TRP A 17 -6.40 9.72 16.69
CA TRP A 17 -5.44 10.64 16.08
C TRP A 17 -3.97 10.16 16.18
N ASP A 18 -3.61 9.59 17.32
CA ASP A 18 -2.26 9.05 17.58
C ASP A 18 -2.11 7.57 17.16
N ASP A 19 -3.18 6.96 16.61
CA ASP A 19 -3.12 5.58 16.19
C ASP A 19 -2.20 5.41 14.98
N LYS A 20 -1.33 4.41 15.08
CA LYS A 20 -0.45 4.06 13.97
C LYS A 20 -1.26 3.36 12.88
N ILE A 21 -1.32 3.97 11.71
CA ILE A 21 -1.83 3.33 10.49
C ILE A 21 -1.09 2.01 10.29
N GLN A 22 -1.83 0.90 10.15
CA GLN A 22 -1.24 -0.44 10.06
C GLN A 22 -0.91 -0.83 8.61
N CYS A 23 0.02 -1.76 8.44
CA CYS A 23 0.36 -2.31 7.13
C CYS A 23 -0.75 -3.22 6.56
N ASP A 24 -1.15 -2.97 5.31
CA ASP A 24 -2.23 -3.66 4.59
C ASP A 24 -1.91 -5.08 4.15
N LEU A 25 -0.64 -5.52 4.19
CA LEU A 25 -0.27 -6.89 3.77
C LEU A 25 -1.07 -7.96 4.55
N ALA A 26 -1.54 -7.58 5.74
CA ALA A 26 -2.49 -8.30 6.56
C ALA A 26 -3.72 -8.87 5.84
N LYS A 27 -4.25 -8.18 4.82
CA LYS A 27 -5.52 -8.56 4.18
C LYS A 27 -5.37 -9.67 3.13
N ALA A 28 -4.14 -10.10 2.80
CA ALA A 28 -3.91 -11.04 1.69
C ALA A 28 -3.23 -12.37 2.08
N LEU A 29 -2.58 -12.50 3.25
CA LEU A 29 -1.69 -13.63 3.59
C LEU A 29 -2.03 -14.37 4.91
N GLY A 30 -3.23 -14.16 5.47
CA GLY A 30 -3.77 -14.97 6.59
C GLY A 30 -3.24 -14.62 7.99
N ARG A 31 -2.18 -13.81 8.12
CA ARG A 31 -1.78 -13.20 9.40
C ARG A 31 -1.55 -11.70 9.25
N PRO A 32 -2.21 -10.86 10.09
CA PRO A 32 -2.05 -9.42 9.99
C PRO A 32 -0.64 -8.97 10.36
N CYS A 33 -0.03 -8.15 9.51
CA CYS A 33 1.19 -7.45 9.86
C CYS A 33 0.88 -6.43 10.96
N LYS A 34 1.58 -6.53 12.10
CA LYS A 34 1.42 -5.60 13.24
C LYS A 34 2.33 -4.35 13.15
N ARG A 35 3.03 -4.17 12.03
CA ARG A 35 3.93 -3.02 11.86
C ARG A 35 3.15 -1.83 11.33
N ALA A 36 3.50 -0.64 11.83
CA ALA A 36 3.02 0.61 11.29
C ALA A 36 3.40 0.75 9.81
N ALA A 37 2.47 1.27 9.02
CA ALA A 37 2.71 1.72 7.67
C ALA A 37 3.61 2.94 7.69
N THR A 38 4.59 2.94 6.79
CA THR A 38 5.52 4.04 6.58
C THR A 38 5.49 4.53 5.12
N TRP A 39 4.77 3.83 4.26
CA TRP A 39 4.66 4.09 2.83
C TRP A 39 3.21 4.00 2.38
N LEU A 40 2.78 4.95 1.56
CA LEU A 40 1.63 4.81 0.67
C LEU A 40 2.16 4.44 -0.72
N VAL A 41 1.76 3.28 -1.22
CA VAL A 41 2.16 2.76 -2.53
C VAL A 41 0.97 2.78 -3.47
N ARG A 42 1.10 3.46 -4.62
CA ARG A 42 0.07 3.51 -5.67
C ARG A 42 0.49 2.66 -6.87
N GLN A 43 -0.22 1.57 -7.10
CA GLN A 43 0.05 0.59 -8.17
C GLN A 43 -0.42 1.11 -9.53
N HIS A 44 0.31 2.09 -10.10
CA HIS A 44 0.03 2.77 -11.38
C HIS A 44 -1.45 3.20 -11.61
N GLY A 45 -2.22 3.36 -10.53
CA GLY A 45 -3.64 3.71 -10.53
C GLY A 45 -4.63 2.55 -10.35
N CYS A 46 -4.19 1.29 -10.24
CA CYS A 46 -5.09 0.15 -10.01
C CYS A 46 -5.47 -0.06 -8.55
N ALA A 47 -4.57 0.24 -7.61
CA ALA A 47 -4.80 0.04 -6.18
C ALA A 47 -3.79 0.84 -5.36
N ASP A 48 -4.22 1.22 -4.16
CA ASP A 48 -3.39 1.90 -3.16
C ASP A 48 -3.18 0.96 -1.97
N PHE A 49 -1.98 1.01 -1.39
CA PHE A 49 -1.57 0.16 -0.27
C PHE A 49 -0.78 0.93 0.77
N LEU A 50 -1.10 0.69 2.03
CA LEU A 50 -0.32 1.14 3.19
C LEU A 50 0.67 0.04 3.56
N MET A 51 1.97 0.32 3.47
CA MET A 51 3.02 -0.67 3.63
C MET A 51 4.03 -0.25 4.70
N CYS A 52 4.46 -1.20 5.53
CA CYS A 52 5.67 -1.00 6.31
C CYS A 52 6.90 -1.12 5.40
N THR A 53 8.02 -0.53 5.78
CA THR A 53 9.26 -0.54 4.98
C THR A 53 9.70 -1.95 4.54
N GLN A 54 9.56 -2.96 5.42
CA GLN A 54 9.91 -4.33 5.07
C GLN A 54 9.05 -4.87 3.91
N HIS A 55 7.73 -4.69 3.99
CA HIS A 55 6.82 -5.22 2.98
C HIS A 55 6.84 -4.40 1.69
N TYR A 56 7.07 -3.09 1.78
CA TYR A 56 7.38 -2.27 0.62
C TYR A 56 8.59 -2.82 -0.15
N ASN A 57 9.72 -3.02 0.54
CA ASN A 57 10.93 -3.56 -0.08
C ASN A 57 10.71 -4.96 -0.65
N ALA A 58 10.03 -5.84 0.11
CA ALA A 58 9.87 -7.24 -0.27
C ALA A 58 8.87 -7.46 -1.42
N HIS A 59 7.75 -6.72 -1.45
CA HIS A 59 6.64 -6.99 -2.37
C HIS A 59 6.52 -6.02 -3.54
N PHE A 60 7.11 -4.82 -3.43
CA PHE A 60 7.06 -3.84 -4.51
C PHE A 60 8.41 -3.71 -5.19
N LEU A 61 9.46 -3.35 -4.46
CA LEU A 61 10.79 -3.18 -5.05
C LEU A 61 11.36 -4.51 -5.56
N ARG A 62 11.60 -5.45 -4.64
CA ARG A 62 12.29 -6.71 -4.96
C ARG A 62 11.55 -7.52 -6.01
N LEU A 63 10.23 -7.70 -5.89
CA LEU A 63 9.47 -8.47 -6.88
C LEU A 63 9.44 -7.81 -8.26
N ALA A 64 9.39 -6.47 -8.33
CA ALA A 64 9.43 -5.77 -9.62
C ALA A 64 10.82 -5.87 -10.26
N GLU A 65 11.89 -5.73 -9.47
CA GLU A 65 13.27 -5.91 -9.90
C GLU A 65 13.55 -7.33 -10.39
N GLU A 66 13.17 -8.34 -9.59
CA GLU A 66 13.29 -9.76 -9.96
C GLU A 66 12.52 -10.07 -11.25
N SER A 67 11.28 -9.56 -11.42
CA SER A 67 10.50 -9.75 -12.65
C SER A 67 11.15 -9.07 -13.86
N LEU A 68 11.72 -7.87 -13.69
CA LEU A 68 12.42 -7.17 -14.77
C LEU A 68 13.68 -7.93 -15.18
N ALA A 69 14.46 -8.41 -14.21
CA ALA A 69 15.67 -9.19 -14.47
C ALA A 69 15.34 -10.52 -15.17
N ALA A 70 14.29 -11.23 -14.72
CA ALA A 70 13.94 -12.55 -15.26
C ALA A 70 13.15 -12.49 -16.58
N HIS A 71 12.35 -11.45 -16.80
CA HIS A 71 11.36 -11.42 -17.89
C HIS A 71 11.39 -10.16 -18.76
N GLY A 72 12.33 -9.24 -18.51
CA GLY A 72 12.41 -7.94 -19.20
C GLY A 72 11.20 -7.02 -18.94
N SER A 73 10.28 -7.42 -18.05
CA SER A 73 9.09 -6.62 -17.71
C SER A 73 8.53 -6.99 -16.35
N ALA A 74 8.00 -6.00 -15.64
CA ALA A 74 7.14 -6.20 -14.46
C ALA A 74 5.67 -6.16 -14.88
N ARG A 75 4.80 -6.92 -14.20
CA ARG A 75 3.38 -7.01 -14.54
C ARG A 75 2.50 -6.57 -13.39
N CYS A 76 1.51 -5.72 -13.66
CA CYS A 76 0.50 -5.43 -12.66
C CYS A 76 -0.35 -6.66 -12.35
N ARG A 77 -0.53 -6.98 -11.07
CA ARG A 77 -1.34 -8.13 -10.66
C ARG A 77 -2.83 -7.97 -10.99
N PHE A 78 -3.32 -6.74 -11.11
CA PHE A 78 -4.73 -6.42 -11.34
C PHE A 78 -5.06 -6.37 -12.84
N CYS A 79 -4.51 -5.41 -13.59
CA CYS A 79 -4.84 -5.23 -15.00
C CYS A 79 -3.92 -5.99 -15.97
N LYS A 80 -2.90 -6.70 -15.47
CA LYS A 80 -1.92 -7.48 -16.25
C LYS A 80 -1.06 -6.69 -17.24
N ARG A 81 -1.15 -5.36 -17.28
CA ARG A 81 -0.26 -4.49 -18.07
C ARG A 81 1.21 -4.73 -17.70
N LYS A 82 2.07 -4.74 -18.71
CA LYS A 82 3.52 -4.86 -18.58
C LYS A 82 4.19 -3.49 -18.52
N PHE A 83 5.26 -3.39 -17.74
CA PHE A 83 6.04 -2.19 -17.52
C PHE A 83 7.53 -2.52 -17.64
N ALA A 84 8.28 -1.62 -18.27
CA ALA A 84 9.72 -1.81 -18.52
C ALA A 84 10.62 -1.31 -17.37
N ALA A 85 10.04 -0.70 -16.33
CA ALA A 85 10.78 -0.15 -15.20
C ALA A 85 9.97 -0.23 -13.91
N VAL A 86 10.65 -0.34 -12.77
CA VAL A 86 10.05 -0.36 -11.43
C VAL A 86 9.22 0.90 -11.16
N GLY A 87 9.77 2.07 -11.43
CA GLY A 87 9.06 3.35 -11.23
C GLY A 87 7.85 3.54 -12.15
N ALA A 88 7.70 2.72 -13.20
CA ALA A 88 6.54 2.78 -14.09
C ALA A 88 5.37 1.92 -13.59
N ILE A 89 5.63 0.90 -12.74
CA ILE A 89 4.59 -0.01 -12.23
C ILE A 89 3.96 0.47 -10.91
N PHE A 90 4.67 1.26 -10.11
CA PHE A 90 4.11 1.92 -8.93
C PHE A 90 4.84 3.22 -8.59
N THR A 91 4.18 4.07 -7.80
CA THR A 91 4.80 5.18 -7.07
C THR A 91 4.68 4.93 -5.57
N ALA A 92 5.60 5.47 -4.77
CA ALA A 92 5.54 5.36 -3.32
C ALA A 92 5.90 6.70 -2.67
N VAL A 93 5.13 7.08 -1.65
CA VAL A 93 5.41 8.25 -0.81
C VAL A 93 5.53 7.82 0.64
N ARG A 94 6.42 8.47 1.38
CA ARG A 94 6.58 8.23 2.81
C ARG A 94 5.47 8.96 3.57
N LEU A 95 4.86 8.27 4.54
CA LEU A 95 3.83 8.81 5.44
C LEU A 95 4.44 9.66 6.55
#